data_AF-A0A1G2W8Z7-F1
#
_entry.id   AF-A0A1G2W8Z7-F1
#
_cell.length_a   1.000
_cell.length_b   1.000
_cell.length_c   1.000
_cell.angle_alpha   90.00
_cell.angle_beta   90.00
_cell.angle_gamma   90.00
#
_symmetry.space_group_name_H-M   'P 1'
#
loop_
_entity.id
_entity.type
_entity.pdbx_description
1 polymer ?
#
loop_
_entity_poly.entity_id
_entity_poly.type
_entity_poly.pdbx_seq_one_letter_code
_entity_poly.pdbx_strand_id
1 'polypeptide(L)'
;MSAFKLKYLLLGTLAANSVMSAAPASALTIELNDIGGVSGSPAQLGFQVAAKYWESVFTNDATIRLDVGYSNLGPGILGSTGSTLYQFLDISDYQTLLSLNATSALDATAVANLSPLSGTGSVDVLVPGYLTGTSGVDVDAAPRTAPDGQEISNTMAISTANLKALVGDFGYDGPDAEIQFSNQFAFDFDPRDGITPGTYDFIGVAVHEIGHALGFISGVDDFDYNNGYTGSDVDDYWWGYSADMFRYSAPGQLDWTVGTESYFSIDGGVTNLGNFSTGSQNGDGWQASHWKEPDVACTNFQGIMNPYICNGVEDSVKALDLALFDAIGWNVNFDVLQNGDYEYLTSTMRGTFVPEPSTWALMIMGFGMMGGMVRRRRPALAR
;
A
#
# COMPACT_ATOMS: atom_id res chain seq x y z
N MET A 1 33.13 3.01 -13.36
CA MET A 1 32.68 3.10 -14.77
C MET A 1 31.24 2.62 -14.76
N SER A 2 30.17 3.35 -15.05
CA SER A 2 29.94 4.62 -15.76
C SER A 2 28.84 5.38 -15.01
N ALA A 3 29.06 6.67 -14.76
CA ALA A 3 28.11 7.56 -14.10
C ALA A 3 27.05 8.05 -15.10
N PHE A 4 25.77 7.82 -14.81
CA PHE A 4 24.67 8.53 -15.47
C PHE A 4 24.39 9.83 -14.70
N LYS A 5 24.86 10.94 -15.25
CA LYS A 5 24.59 12.30 -14.75
C LYS A 5 23.24 12.76 -15.28
N LEU A 6 22.25 12.89 -14.39
CA LEU A 6 21.00 13.57 -14.67
C LEU A 6 21.26 15.09 -14.76
N LYS A 7 20.99 15.68 -15.92
CA LYS A 7 21.16 17.13 -16.17
C LYS A 7 19.81 17.83 -16.03
N TYR A 8 19.65 18.63 -14.99
CA TYR A 8 18.57 19.62 -14.91
C TYR A 8 18.96 20.89 -15.69
N LEU A 9 18.08 21.35 -16.58
CA LEU A 9 18.19 22.62 -17.27
C LEU A 9 16.95 23.48 -16.90
N LEU A 10 17.17 24.54 -16.13
CA LEU A 10 16.18 25.59 -15.85
C LEU A 10 16.53 26.85 -16.64
N LEU A 11 15.52 27.50 -17.24
CA LEU A 11 15.32 28.96 -17.49
C LEU A 11 14.31 29.14 -18.65
N GLY A 12 13.05 29.53 -18.40
CA GLY A 12 12.53 30.92 -18.42
C GLY A 12 12.00 31.28 -19.82
N THR A 13 10.82 31.88 -20.10
CA THR A 13 9.96 32.86 -19.41
C THR A 13 8.55 32.92 -20.05
N LEU A 14 7.61 33.50 -19.30
CA LEU A 14 6.19 33.83 -19.56
C LEU A 14 5.71 34.10 -21.00
N ALA A 15 4.56 33.49 -21.33
CA ALA A 15 3.51 34.13 -22.13
C ALA A 15 2.13 33.73 -21.54
N ALA A 16 1.38 34.72 -21.07
CA ALA A 16 0.02 34.56 -20.57
C ALA A 16 -0.93 34.33 -21.74
N ASN A 17 -1.41 33.10 -21.87
CA ASN A 17 -2.70 32.78 -22.48
C ASN A 17 -3.36 31.78 -21.54
N SER A 18 -4.53 32.14 -21.02
CA SER A 18 -5.40 31.25 -20.26
C SER A 18 -5.93 30.15 -21.17
N VAL A 19 -5.09 29.16 -21.42
CA VAL A 19 -5.53 27.81 -21.76
C VAL A 19 -5.84 27.19 -20.42
N MET A 20 -7.11 26.85 -20.16
CA MET A 20 -7.39 25.82 -19.18
C MET A 20 -6.84 24.52 -19.77
N SER A 21 -5.52 24.33 -19.66
CA SER A 21 -4.93 23.01 -19.71
C SER A 21 -5.52 22.32 -18.49
N ALA A 22 -6.55 21.50 -18.71
CA ALA A 22 -6.73 20.36 -17.83
C ALA A 22 -5.36 19.68 -17.86
N ALA A 23 -4.60 19.83 -16.77
CA ALA A 23 -3.51 18.90 -16.54
C ALA A 23 -4.15 17.51 -16.70
N PRO A 24 -3.51 16.55 -17.39
CA PRO A 24 -3.96 15.17 -17.24
C PRO A 24 -4.06 14.96 -15.73
N ALA A 25 -5.22 14.49 -15.26
CA ALA A 25 -5.33 14.07 -13.87
C ALA A 25 -4.31 12.92 -13.74
N SER A 26 -3.12 13.27 -13.26
CA SER A 26 -2.13 12.30 -12.83
C SER A 26 -2.80 11.58 -11.67
N ALA A 27 -3.04 10.30 -11.88
CA ALA A 27 -3.81 9.47 -10.97
C ALA A 27 -3.30 8.05 -11.10
N LEU A 28 -3.30 7.36 -9.98
CA LEU A 28 -3.02 5.94 -9.90
C LEU A 28 -3.94 5.19 -10.87
N THR A 29 -3.38 4.23 -11.59
CA THR A 29 -4.10 3.24 -12.37
C THR A 29 -3.74 1.85 -11.87
N ILE A 30 -4.72 1.02 -11.57
CA ILE A 30 -4.54 -0.38 -11.16
C ILE A 30 -5.04 -1.30 -12.29
N GLU A 31 -4.10 -1.99 -12.92
CA GLU A 31 -4.35 -3.00 -13.94
C GLU A 31 -4.51 -4.37 -13.26
N LEU A 32 -5.70 -4.97 -13.38
CA LEU A 32 -6.01 -6.29 -12.83
C LEU A 32 -5.85 -7.36 -13.90
N ASN A 33 -4.95 -8.32 -13.66
CA ASN A 33 -4.71 -9.47 -14.52
C ASN A 33 -5.28 -10.73 -13.87
N ASP A 34 -6.32 -11.32 -14.47
CA ASP A 34 -6.88 -12.57 -13.95
C ASP A 34 -5.95 -13.75 -14.26
N ILE A 35 -5.38 -14.36 -13.22
CA ILE A 35 -4.56 -15.57 -13.30
C ILE A 35 -5.35 -16.85 -13.01
N GLY A 36 -6.65 -16.72 -12.69
CA GLY A 36 -7.56 -17.85 -12.57
C GLY A 36 -8.77 -17.59 -11.67
N GLY A 37 -9.98 -17.76 -12.22
CA GLY A 37 -11.22 -17.82 -11.45
C GLY A 37 -11.88 -16.46 -11.18
N VAL A 38 -11.30 -15.34 -11.63
CA VAL A 38 -11.88 -14.01 -11.42
C VAL A 38 -12.82 -13.61 -12.56
N SER A 39 -12.37 -13.65 -13.81
CA SER A 39 -13.12 -13.15 -14.97
C SER A 39 -14.45 -13.87 -15.14
N GLY A 40 -15.52 -13.08 -15.30
CA GLY A 40 -16.89 -13.60 -15.45
C GLY A 40 -17.54 -14.08 -14.14
N SER A 41 -16.86 -13.96 -13.00
CA SER A 41 -17.41 -14.23 -11.67
C SER A 41 -17.79 -12.93 -10.94
N PRO A 42 -18.56 -13.00 -9.83
CA PRO A 42 -18.78 -11.85 -8.95
C PRO A 42 -17.48 -11.22 -8.42
N ALA A 43 -16.40 -11.99 -8.30
CA ALA A 43 -15.10 -11.52 -7.81
C ALA A 43 -14.50 -10.44 -8.70
N GLN A 44 -14.71 -10.53 -10.02
CA GLN A 44 -14.22 -9.52 -10.97
C GLN A 44 -14.70 -8.13 -10.59
N LEU A 45 -15.98 -8.00 -10.25
CA LEU A 45 -16.54 -6.71 -9.86
C LEU A 45 -16.01 -6.27 -8.50
N GLY A 46 -15.86 -7.20 -7.54
CA GLY A 46 -15.29 -6.90 -6.23
C GLY A 46 -13.87 -6.33 -6.30
N PHE A 47 -12.99 -6.97 -7.08
CA PHE A 47 -11.63 -6.46 -7.32
C PHE A 47 -11.64 -5.11 -8.04
N GLN A 48 -12.52 -4.91 -9.03
CA GLN A 48 -12.63 -3.63 -9.72
C GLN A 48 -13.08 -2.51 -8.78
N VAL A 49 -14.01 -2.79 -7.87
CA VAL A 49 -14.47 -1.83 -6.85
C VAL A 49 -13.31 -1.46 -5.92
N ALA A 50 -12.58 -2.46 -5.42
CA ALA A 50 -11.42 -2.25 -4.55
C ALA A 50 -10.31 -1.45 -5.23
N ALA A 51 -9.97 -1.79 -6.47
CA ALA A 51 -9.00 -1.05 -7.28
C ALA A 51 -9.44 0.41 -7.48
N LYS A 52 -10.70 0.64 -7.86
CA LYS A 52 -11.23 2.00 -8.05
C LYS A 52 -11.26 2.83 -6.78
N TYR A 53 -11.41 2.20 -5.61
CA TYR A 53 -11.26 2.93 -4.34
C TYR A 53 -9.84 3.50 -4.21
N TRP A 54 -8.81 2.69 -4.36
CA TRP A 54 -7.41 3.14 -4.28
C TRP A 54 -7.06 4.19 -5.35
N GLU A 55 -7.50 3.98 -6.60
CA GLU A 55 -7.35 4.99 -7.67
C GLU A 55 -8.05 6.32 -7.36
N SER A 56 -9.12 6.28 -6.56
CA SER A 56 -9.89 7.49 -6.22
C SER A 56 -9.25 8.33 -5.11
N VAL A 57 -8.39 7.75 -4.28
CA VAL A 57 -7.78 8.44 -3.13
C VAL A 57 -6.35 8.88 -3.41
N PHE A 58 -5.59 8.15 -4.25
CA PHE A 58 -4.20 8.48 -4.56
C PHE A 58 -4.04 9.31 -5.83
N THR A 59 -3.06 10.22 -5.78
CA THR A 59 -2.78 11.20 -6.85
C THR A 59 -1.45 10.96 -7.58
N ASN A 60 -0.67 9.96 -7.18
CA ASN A 60 0.60 9.65 -7.83
C ASN A 60 0.39 9.15 -9.27
N ASP A 61 1.32 9.51 -10.17
CA ASP A 61 1.36 8.97 -11.54
C ASP A 61 1.98 7.58 -11.55
N ALA A 62 1.17 6.55 -11.27
CA ALA A 62 1.66 5.18 -11.20
C ALA A 62 0.69 4.21 -11.88
N THR A 63 1.24 3.25 -12.62
CA THR A 63 0.51 2.07 -13.09
C THR A 63 0.93 0.85 -12.27
N ILE A 64 0.01 0.35 -11.47
CA ILE A 64 0.19 -0.84 -10.63
C ILE A 64 -0.47 -2.03 -11.29
N ARG A 65 0.26 -3.14 -11.43
CA ARG A 65 -0.20 -4.37 -12.08
C ARG A 65 -0.39 -5.44 -11.03
N LEU A 66 -1.61 -5.95 -10.89
CA LEU A 66 -1.93 -6.96 -9.89
C LEU A 66 -2.44 -8.21 -10.59
N ASP A 67 -1.74 -9.32 -10.36
CA ASP A 67 -2.25 -10.63 -10.73
C ASP A 67 -3.27 -11.05 -9.66
N VAL A 68 -4.51 -11.34 -10.06
CA VAL A 68 -5.61 -11.68 -9.14
C VAL A 68 -6.18 -13.06 -9.47
N GLY A 69 -6.42 -13.88 -8.45
CA GLY A 69 -6.88 -15.24 -8.64
C GLY A 69 -7.51 -15.90 -7.43
N TYR A 70 -7.86 -17.18 -7.58
CA TYR A 70 -8.27 -18.06 -6.50
C TYR A 70 -7.32 -19.26 -6.35
N SER A 71 -7.05 -19.64 -5.10
CA SER A 71 -6.30 -20.85 -4.78
C SER A 71 -6.79 -21.48 -3.46
N ASN A 72 -6.21 -22.60 -3.04
CA ASN A 72 -6.45 -23.17 -1.72
C ASN A 72 -5.33 -22.70 -0.78
N LEU A 73 -5.61 -21.65 0.00
CA LEU A 73 -4.62 -20.97 0.85
C LEU A 73 -4.40 -21.65 2.22
N GLY A 74 -5.17 -22.68 2.55
CA GLY A 74 -5.13 -23.34 3.85
C GLY A 74 -6.11 -22.74 4.88
N PRO A 75 -6.16 -23.32 6.10
CA PRO A 75 -7.12 -22.92 7.11
C PRO A 75 -6.88 -21.49 7.60
N GLY A 76 -7.96 -20.71 7.76
CA GLY A 76 -7.92 -19.38 8.36
C GLY A 76 -7.46 -18.24 7.45
N ILE A 77 -7.10 -18.51 6.19
CA ILE A 77 -6.58 -17.51 5.25
C ILE A 77 -7.66 -17.19 4.20
N LEU A 78 -8.21 -15.97 4.25
CA LEU A 78 -9.25 -15.49 3.34
C LEU A 78 -8.65 -15.03 1.99
N GLY A 79 -7.59 -14.23 2.08
CA GLY A 79 -6.78 -13.74 0.98
C GLY A 79 -5.31 -13.79 1.35
N SER A 80 -4.45 -13.66 0.34
CA SER A 80 -3.01 -13.53 0.53
C SER A 80 -2.42 -12.73 -0.62
N THR A 81 -1.60 -11.75 -0.27
CA THR A 81 -0.79 -10.97 -1.20
C THR A 81 0.68 -11.31 -1.11
N GLY A 82 1.30 -11.61 -2.25
CA GLY A 82 2.74 -11.62 -2.43
C GLY A 82 3.18 -10.40 -3.23
N SER A 83 3.85 -9.45 -2.59
CA SER A 83 4.37 -8.23 -3.23
C SER A 83 5.70 -8.51 -3.92
N THR A 84 5.85 -8.03 -5.16
CA THR A 84 7.15 -7.98 -5.83
C THR A 84 7.99 -6.88 -5.17
N LEU A 85 9.23 -7.20 -4.78
CA LEU A 85 10.10 -6.28 -4.06
C LEU A 85 11.24 -5.76 -4.94
N TYR A 86 11.52 -4.46 -4.82
CA TYR A 86 12.82 -3.88 -5.12
C TYR A 86 13.67 -3.92 -3.85
N GLN A 87 14.80 -4.61 -3.91
CA GLN A 87 15.64 -4.94 -2.75
C GLN A 87 16.93 -4.15 -2.75
N PHE A 88 17.56 -4.01 -1.58
CA PHE A 88 18.81 -3.27 -1.40
C PHE A 88 18.72 -1.81 -1.88
N LEU A 89 17.58 -1.15 -1.64
CA LEU A 89 17.46 0.29 -1.83
C LEU A 89 18.16 0.99 -0.68
N ASP A 90 19.13 1.86 -0.95
CA ASP A 90 19.76 2.69 0.07
C ASP A 90 18.71 3.54 0.78
N ILE A 91 18.68 3.49 2.11
CA ILE A 91 17.72 4.27 2.90
C ILE A 91 17.92 5.78 2.65
N SER A 92 19.15 6.22 2.38
CA SER A 92 19.41 7.61 1.97
C SER A 92 18.72 8.00 0.67
N ASP A 93 18.64 7.08 -0.30
CA ASP A 93 17.93 7.32 -1.54
C ASP A 93 16.43 7.30 -1.30
N TYR A 94 15.91 6.37 -0.50
CA TYR A 94 14.51 6.36 -0.08
C TYR A 94 14.09 7.68 0.59
N GLN A 95 14.83 8.15 1.60
CA GLN A 95 14.53 9.43 2.28
C GLN A 95 14.57 10.62 1.30
N THR A 96 15.49 10.61 0.34
CA THR A 96 15.57 11.64 -0.71
C THR A 96 14.36 11.59 -1.63
N LEU A 97 13.97 10.41 -2.08
CA LEU A 97 12.81 10.20 -2.95
C LEU A 97 11.51 10.61 -2.26
N LEU A 98 11.35 10.24 -0.98
CA LEU A 98 10.20 10.65 -0.18
C LEU A 98 10.12 12.18 -0.07
N SER A 99 11.25 12.85 0.21
CA SER A 99 11.28 14.32 0.24
C SER A 99 10.97 15.00 -1.10
N LEU A 100 11.28 14.36 -2.23
CA LEU A 100 10.98 14.89 -3.56
C LEU A 100 9.51 14.66 -3.95
N ASN A 101 8.91 13.59 -3.43
CA ASN A 101 7.53 13.21 -3.70
C ASN A 101 6.52 13.85 -2.72
N ALA A 102 6.98 14.37 -1.58
CA ALA A 102 6.17 14.99 -0.55
C ALA A 102 5.28 16.14 -1.06
N THR A 103 3.97 16.01 -0.89
CA THR A 103 2.99 17.05 -1.26
C THR A 103 2.02 17.46 -0.15
N SER A 104 1.87 16.63 0.89
CA SER A 104 0.87 16.82 1.96
C SER A 104 1.44 17.47 3.24
N ALA A 105 0.57 17.88 4.16
CA ALA A 105 0.97 18.35 5.49
C ALA A 105 1.53 17.22 6.36
N LEU A 106 1.07 15.99 6.13
CA LEU A 106 1.60 14.79 6.76
C LEU A 106 3.02 14.53 6.23
N ASP A 107 3.24 14.57 4.92
CA ASP A 107 4.57 14.44 4.33
C ASP A 107 5.56 15.45 4.90
N ALA A 108 5.13 16.71 5.03
CA ALA A 108 5.98 17.76 5.59
C ALA A 108 6.41 17.44 7.03
N THR A 109 5.55 16.80 7.80
CA THR A 109 5.87 16.35 9.16
C THR A 109 6.76 15.11 9.13
N ALA A 110 6.39 14.10 8.34
CA ALA A 110 7.13 12.86 8.17
C ALA A 110 8.58 13.11 7.73
N VAL A 111 8.77 13.82 6.60
CA VAL A 111 10.09 14.12 6.03
C VAL A 111 10.96 14.95 6.98
N ALA A 112 10.37 15.87 7.74
CA ALA A 112 11.11 16.68 8.71
C ALA A 112 11.59 15.87 9.93
N ASN A 113 10.99 14.70 10.18
CA ASN A 113 11.26 13.87 11.36
C ASN A 113 11.70 12.44 11.01
N LEU A 114 12.12 12.18 9.77
CA LEU A 114 12.77 10.92 9.41
C LEU A 114 13.98 10.67 10.30
N SER A 115 14.23 9.40 10.66
CA SER A 115 15.39 9.05 11.46
C SER A 115 16.68 9.57 10.80
N PRO A 116 17.54 10.29 11.53
CA PRO A 116 18.78 10.78 10.98
C PRO A 116 19.67 9.60 10.57
N LEU A 117 20.38 9.76 9.46
CA LEU A 117 21.34 8.78 8.98
C LEU A 117 22.72 9.02 9.59
N SER A 118 23.43 7.93 9.88
CA SER A 118 24.83 7.95 10.24
C SER A 118 25.70 8.44 9.07
N GLY A 119 27.02 8.60 9.31
CA GLY A 119 27.97 8.92 8.25
C GLY A 119 28.12 7.84 7.16
N THR A 120 27.60 6.63 7.40
CA THR A 120 27.61 5.52 6.44
C THR A 120 26.26 5.33 5.73
N GLY A 121 25.23 6.09 6.14
CA GLY A 121 23.86 5.95 5.62
C GLY A 121 22.92 5.15 6.51
N SER A 122 23.33 4.72 7.71
CA SER A 122 22.53 3.83 8.55
C SER A 122 21.48 4.57 9.37
N VAL A 123 20.29 3.99 9.50
CA VAL A 123 19.32 4.38 10.55
C VAL A 123 19.70 3.79 11.91
N ASP A 124 19.37 4.49 12.99
CA ASP A 124 19.44 3.96 14.36
C ASP A 124 18.14 3.20 14.68
N VAL A 125 18.23 1.88 14.75
CA VAL A 125 17.06 1.00 14.84
C VAL A 125 17.32 -0.22 15.72
N LEU A 126 16.32 -0.61 16.50
CA LEU A 126 16.33 -1.88 17.23
C LEU A 126 15.91 -3.03 16.31
N VAL A 127 16.67 -4.11 16.36
CA VAL A 127 16.42 -5.37 15.66
C VAL A 127 16.59 -6.54 16.64
N PRO A 128 16.09 -7.75 16.29
CA PRO A 128 16.28 -8.93 17.12
C PRO A 128 17.75 -9.25 17.42
N GLY A 129 17.98 -9.97 18.52
CA GLY A 129 19.29 -10.42 18.92
C GLY A 129 19.87 -11.47 17.96
N TYR A 130 21.17 -11.74 18.09
CA TYR A 130 21.81 -12.84 17.36
C TYR A 130 21.55 -14.17 18.05
N LEU A 131 21.34 -15.22 17.25
CA LEU A 131 21.24 -16.59 17.74
C LEU A 131 22.58 -17.12 18.25
N THR A 132 23.68 -16.81 17.57
CA THR A 132 25.01 -17.25 17.99
C THR A 132 26.07 -16.25 17.54
N GLY A 133 26.79 -15.66 18.49
CA GLY A 133 27.83 -14.67 18.18
C GLY A 133 27.23 -13.45 17.49
N THR A 134 27.57 -13.27 16.21
CA THR A 134 27.06 -12.19 15.32
C THR A 134 26.28 -12.77 14.13
N SER A 135 25.60 -13.90 14.33
CA SER A 135 24.91 -14.62 13.26
C SER A 135 23.55 -15.14 13.71
N GLY A 136 22.67 -15.32 12.73
CA GLY A 136 21.31 -15.77 12.94
C GLY A 136 20.39 -14.74 13.58
N VAL A 137 19.12 -15.11 13.65
CA VAL A 137 18.04 -14.33 14.27
C VAL A 137 17.56 -15.08 15.50
N ASP A 138 17.55 -14.40 16.64
CA ASP A 138 16.96 -14.89 17.88
C ASP A 138 16.08 -13.78 18.46
N VAL A 139 14.77 -13.98 18.37
CA VAL A 139 13.77 -13.01 18.85
C VAL A 139 13.57 -13.09 20.37
N ASP A 140 14.04 -14.16 21.01
CA ASP A 140 14.00 -14.34 22.47
C ASP A 140 15.23 -13.70 23.15
N ALA A 141 16.29 -13.45 22.38
CA ALA A 141 17.45 -12.70 22.85
C ALA A 141 17.12 -11.22 23.04
N ALA A 142 17.92 -10.53 23.88
CA ALA A 142 17.75 -9.11 24.08
C ALA A 142 17.89 -8.35 22.74
N PRO A 143 16.97 -7.42 22.42
CA PRO A 143 17.11 -6.55 21.25
C PRO A 143 18.45 -5.84 21.20
N ARG A 144 18.90 -5.55 19.99
CA ARG A 144 20.17 -4.84 19.74
C ARG A 144 19.92 -3.69 18.77
N THR A 145 20.77 -2.67 18.86
CA THR A 145 20.90 -1.70 17.78
C THR A 145 21.54 -2.37 16.56
N ALA A 146 20.98 -2.15 15.38
CA ALA A 146 21.56 -2.59 14.12
C ALA A 146 22.96 -1.97 13.90
N PRO A 147 23.94 -2.73 13.39
CA PRO A 147 25.31 -2.25 13.24
C PRO A 147 25.44 -1.19 12.13
N ASP A 148 26.06 -0.06 12.48
CA ASP A 148 26.36 1.02 11.53
C ASP A 148 27.20 0.52 10.33
N GLY A 149 26.79 0.90 9.13
CA GLY A 149 27.48 0.59 7.88
C GLY A 149 27.13 -0.76 7.25
N GLN A 150 26.20 -1.51 7.84
CA GLN A 150 25.74 -2.80 7.33
C GLN A 150 24.38 -2.69 6.65
N GLU A 151 24.07 -3.64 5.77
CA GLU A 151 22.86 -3.63 4.93
C GLU A 151 21.57 -3.58 5.76
N ILE A 152 21.52 -4.27 6.90
CA ILE A 152 20.36 -4.29 7.81
C ILE A 152 19.90 -2.90 8.26
N SER A 153 20.79 -1.91 8.30
CA SER A 153 20.47 -0.53 8.67
C SER A 153 20.75 0.48 7.56
N ASN A 154 21.44 0.11 6.48
CA ASN A 154 21.73 0.97 5.34
C ASN A 154 20.75 0.82 4.20
N THR A 155 20.17 -0.38 4.02
CA THR A 155 19.30 -0.69 2.90
C THR A 155 17.97 -1.28 3.35
N MET A 156 17.00 -1.22 2.44
CA MET A 156 15.64 -1.67 2.67
C MET A 156 15.09 -2.40 1.43
N ALA A 157 13.99 -3.12 1.63
CA ALA A 157 13.12 -3.52 0.53
C ALA A 157 11.90 -2.59 0.45
N ILE A 158 11.39 -2.43 -0.76
CA ILE A 158 10.17 -1.68 -1.04
C ILE A 158 9.35 -2.45 -2.07
N SER A 159 8.02 -2.51 -1.93
CA SER A 159 7.21 -3.10 -3.00
C SER A 159 7.38 -2.29 -4.28
N THR A 160 7.41 -2.94 -5.44
CA THR A 160 7.55 -2.22 -6.71
C THR A 160 6.40 -1.25 -6.93
N ALA A 161 5.21 -1.53 -6.38
CA ALA A 161 4.10 -0.58 -6.37
C ALA A 161 4.41 0.67 -5.53
N ASN A 162 4.92 0.51 -4.31
CA ASN A 162 5.27 1.66 -3.47
C ASN A 162 6.43 2.46 -4.08
N LEU A 163 7.40 1.81 -4.72
CA LEU A 163 8.46 2.51 -5.45
C LEU A 163 7.90 3.34 -6.61
N LYS A 164 6.93 2.82 -7.37
CA LYS A 164 6.24 3.59 -8.43
C LYS A 164 5.53 4.82 -7.89
N ALA A 165 5.04 4.81 -6.65
CA ALA A 165 4.49 6.01 -6.02
C ALA A 165 5.53 7.14 -5.90
N LEU A 166 6.78 6.78 -5.61
CA LEU A 166 7.87 7.74 -5.40
C LEU A 166 8.53 8.25 -6.69
N VAL A 167 8.68 7.38 -7.70
CA VAL A 167 9.48 7.69 -8.90
C VAL A 167 8.70 7.60 -10.22
N GLY A 168 7.42 7.24 -10.16
CA GLY A 168 6.65 6.85 -11.33
C GLY A 168 7.12 5.51 -11.91
N ASP A 169 6.76 5.22 -13.17
CA ASP A 169 7.22 4.01 -13.84
C ASP A 169 8.75 4.05 -14.06
N PHE A 170 9.46 3.10 -13.47
CA PHE A 170 10.91 2.95 -13.55
C PHE A 170 11.35 1.87 -14.55
N GLY A 171 10.45 1.43 -15.44
CA GLY A 171 10.73 0.45 -16.49
C GLY A 171 10.52 -1.01 -16.08
N TYR A 172 9.76 -1.25 -15.02
CA TYR A 172 9.32 -2.58 -14.60
C TYR A 172 7.90 -2.86 -15.12
N ASP A 173 7.77 -3.86 -15.98
CA ASP A 173 6.53 -4.22 -16.67
C ASP A 173 5.85 -5.50 -16.15
N GLY A 174 6.43 -6.17 -15.16
CA GLY A 174 5.84 -7.33 -14.49
C GLY A 174 4.73 -6.96 -13.48
N PRO A 175 4.07 -7.97 -12.88
CA PRO A 175 3.10 -7.76 -11.81
C PRO A 175 3.79 -7.24 -10.54
N ASP A 176 3.25 -6.16 -9.98
CA ASP A 176 3.72 -5.59 -8.72
C ASP A 176 3.30 -6.44 -7.51
N ALA A 177 2.24 -7.24 -7.63
CA ALA A 177 1.87 -8.25 -6.67
C ALA A 177 1.00 -9.37 -7.29
N GLU A 178 1.00 -10.53 -6.65
CA GLU A 178 0.01 -11.58 -6.83
C GLU A 178 -0.93 -11.62 -5.62
N ILE A 179 -2.24 -11.55 -5.86
CA ILE A 179 -3.29 -11.61 -4.85
C ILE A 179 -4.14 -12.85 -5.12
N GLN A 180 -4.16 -13.76 -4.15
CA GLN A 180 -4.95 -14.98 -4.22
C GLN A 180 -6.04 -14.95 -3.16
N PHE A 181 -7.25 -15.33 -3.55
CA PHE A 181 -8.36 -15.55 -2.63
C PHE A 181 -8.58 -17.03 -2.39
N SER A 182 -8.96 -17.38 -1.16
CA SER A 182 -9.20 -18.76 -0.82
C SER A 182 -10.52 -19.27 -1.41
N ASN A 183 -10.46 -20.37 -2.15
CA ASN A 183 -11.64 -21.06 -2.66
C ASN A 183 -12.37 -21.92 -1.60
N GLN A 184 -11.96 -21.83 -0.33
CA GLN A 184 -12.54 -22.59 0.79
C GLN A 184 -13.56 -21.78 1.60
N PHE A 185 -13.69 -20.47 1.36
CA PHE A 185 -14.58 -19.58 2.09
C PHE A 185 -15.74 -19.09 1.23
N ALA A 186 -16.85 -18.77 1.89
CA ALA A 186 -17.97 -18.10 1.26
C ALA A 186 -17.82 -16.58 1.39
N PHE A 187 -17.96 -15.88 0.28
CA PHE A 187 -17.85 -14.42 0.24
C PHE A 187 -19.18 -13.76 -0.11
N ASP A 188 -19.42 -12.60 0.49
CA ASP A 188 -20.42 -11.64 0.06
C ASP A 188 -19.78 -10.67 -0.94
N PHE A 189 -20.42 -10.45 -2.08
CA PHE A 189 -19.91 -9.58 -3.15
C PHE A 189 -20.67 -8.26 -3.25
N ASP A 190 -21.66 -8.03 -2.39
CA ASP A 190 -22.49 -6.83 -2.40
C ASP A 190 -22.76 -6.31 -0.98
N PRO A 191 -21.86 -5.52 -0.37
CA PRO A 191 -22.04 -5.02 0.99
C PRO A 191 -23.22 -4.05 1.18
N ARG A 192 -23.91 -3.62 0.11
CA ARG A 192 -24.95 -2.57 0.17
C ARG A 192 -26.23 -2.98 0.89
N ASP A 193 -26.50 -4.28 1.02
CA ASP A 193 -27.60 -4.82 1.82
C ASP A 193 -27.11 -5.48 3.12
N GLY A 194 -25.86 -5.20 3.50
CA GLY A 194 -25.17 -5.78 4.64
C GLY A 194 -24.49 -7.11 4.28
N ILE A 195 -23.51 -7.53 5.08
CA ILE A 195 -22.82 -8.79 4.85
C ILE A 195 -23.68 -9.96 5.33
N THR A 196 -23.93 -10.92 4.44
CA THR A 196 -24.72 -12.12 4.75
C THR A 196 -24.07 -12.91 5.91
N PRO A 197 -24.84 -13.33 6.94
CA PRO A 197 -24.31 -14.20 7.98
C PRO A 197 -23.76 -15.51 7.39
N GLY A 198 -22.53 -15.88 7.76
CA GLY A 198 -21.84 -17.04 7.19
C GLY A 198 -20.95 -16.73 5.99
N THR A 199 -20.86 -15.47 5.55
CA THR A 199 -19.93 -15.02 4.50
C THR A 199 -19.01 -13.89 4.97
N TYR A 200 -17.95 -13.62 4.21
CA TYR A 200 -16.99 -12.54 4.45
C TYR A 200 -17.12 -11.47 3.37
N ASP A 201 -16.89 -10.20 3.72
CA ASP A 201 -16.90 -9.08 2.76
C ASP A 201 -15.78 -9.23 1.72
N PHE A 202 -16.14 -9.60 0.48
CA PHE A 202 -15.15 -9.76 -0.59
C PHE A 202 -14.43 -8.45 -0.90
N ILE A 203 -15.15 -7.32 -0.90
CA ILE A 203 -14.58 -6.03 -1.24
C ILE A 203 -13.63 -5.59 -0.11
N GLY A 204 -14.01 -5.82 1.15
CA GLY A 204 -13.15 -5.61 2.31
C GLY A 204 -11.82 -6.34 2.19
N VAL A 205 -11.87 -7.66 1.95
CA VAL A 205 -10.66 -8.47 1.73
C VAL A 205 -9.88 -7.94 0.52
N ALA A 206 -10.52 -7.57 -0.59
CA ALA A 206 -9.81 -7.12 -1.77
C ALA A 206 -9.09 -5.78 -1.57
N VAL A 207 -9.72 -4.84 -0.84
CA VAL A 207 -9.09 -3.56 -0.50
C VAL A 207 -7.88 -3.79 0.42
N HIS A 208 -8.04 -4.67 1.42
CA HIS A 208 -6.98 -5.08 2.33
C HIS A 208 -5.78 -5.69 1.60
N GLU A 209 -6.00 -6.71 0.76
CA GLU A 209 -4.93 -7.38 0.02
C GLU A 209 -4.19 -6.42 -0.92
N ILE A 210 -4.90 -5.49 -1.57
CA ILE A 210 -4.27 -4.43 -2.38
C ILE A 210 -3.43 -3.50 -1.49
N GLY A 211 -3.83 -3.23 -0.25
CA GLY A 211 -3.04 -2.46 0.70
C GLY A 211 -1.64 -3.05 0.96
N HIS A 212 -1.53 -4.37 1.09
CA HIS A 212 -0.23 -5.05 1.17
C HIS A 212 0.60 -4.88 -0.11
N ALA A 213 -0.03 -4.98 -1.30
CA ALA A 213 0.64 -4.74 -2.57
C ALA A 213 1.23 -3.31 -2.63
N LEU A 214 0.47 -2.34 -2.13
CA LEU A 214 0.83 -0.92 -2.09
C LEU A 214 1.90 -0.57 -1.04
N GLY A 215 2.34 -1.52 -0.21
CA GLY A 215 3.48 -1.33 0.69
C GLY A 215 3.17 -1.37 2.18
N PHE A 216 1.96 -1.79 2.58
CA PHE A 216 1.68 -2.13 3.97
C PHE A 216 2.29 -3.50 4.33
N ILE A 217 3.61 -3.54 4.45
CA ILE A 217 4.42 -4.72 4.74
C ILE A 217 5.52 -4.35 5.74
N SER A 218 5.99 -5.31 6.54
CA SER A 218 6.94 -5.06 7.63
C SER A 218 7.98 -6.17 7.73
N GLY A 219 9.23 -5.78 7.98
CA GLY A 219 10.36 -6.67 8.20
C GLY A 219 10.29 -7.43 9.50
N VAL A 220 9.40 -7.03 10.40
CA VAL A 220 9.14 -7.79 11.63
C VAL A 220 8.48 -9.12 11.33
N ASP A 221 7.70 -9.23 10.24
CA ASP A 221 7.21 -10.53 9.78
C ASP A 221 8.35 -11.43 9.31
N ASP A 222 9.33 -10.87 8.61
CA ASP A 222 10.52 -11.62 8.17
C ASP A 222 11.36 -12.07 9.36
N PHE A 223 11.56 -11.21 10.37
CA PHE A 223 12.25 -11.58 11.60
C PHE A 223 11.49 -12.65 12.40
N ASP A 224 10.17 -12.53 12.54
CA ASP A 224 9.32 -13.49 13.24
C ASP A 224 9.37 -14.86 12.56
N TYR A 225 9.30 -14.89 11.22
CA TYR A 225 9.41 -16.10 10.43
C TYR A 225 10.80 -16.75 10.52
N ASN A 226 11.85 -15.94 10.60
CA ASN A 226 13.24 -16.41 10.67
C ASN A 226 13.75 -16.64 12.10
N ASN A 227 12.89 -16.66 13.12
CA ASN A 227 13.34 -16.97 14.49
C ASN A 227 14.06 -18.34 14.54
N GLY A 228 15.26 -18.36 15.11
CA GLY A 228 16.11 -19.55 15.15
C GLY A 228 16.88 -19.83 13.85
N TYR A 229 16.85 -18.92 12.87
CA TYR A 229 17.66 -19.02 11.66
C TYR A 229 19.15 -19.07 12.02
N THR A 230 19.84 -20.11 11.54
CA THR A 230 21.26 -20.36 11.85
C THR A 230 22.23 -19.89 10.77
N GLY A 231 21.75 -19.22 9.71
CA GLY A 231 22.63 -18.73 8.65
C GLY A 231 23.52 -17.59 9.13
N SER A 232 24.72 -17.51 8.58
CA SER A 232 25.61 -16.38 8.81
C SER A 232 25.07 -15.12 8.13
N ASP A 233 25.50 -13.97 8.64
CA ASP A 233 25.42 -12.67 7.95
C ASP A 233 24.01 -12.06 7.86
N VAL A 234 23.23 -12.15 8.95
CA VAL A 234 21.92 -11.45 9.09
C VAL A 234 22.04 -9.95 8.80
N ASP A 235 23.16 -9.33 9.16
CA ASP A 235 23.38 -7.90 8.96
C ASP A 235 23.75 -7.53 7.52
N ASP A 236 24.12 -8.50 6.69
CA ASP A 236 24.50 -8.28 5.29
C ASP A 236 23.27 -8.33 4.34
N TYR A 237 22.06 -8.32 4.91
CA TYR A 237 20.80 -8.26 4.18
C TYR A 237 19.95 -7.07 4.59
N TRP A 238 19.10 -6.62 3.67
CA TRP A 238 17.99 -5.71 3.97
C TRP A 238 16.92 -6.43 4.80
N TRP A 239 16.26 -5.70 5.67
CA TRP A 239 15.13 -6.20 6.49
C TRP A 239 13.99 -5.20 6.59
N GLY A 240 14.30 -3.92 6.72
CA GLY A 240 13.27 -2.89 6.82
C GLY A 240 12.51 -2.69 5.51
N TYR A 241 11.25 -2.30 5.65
CA TYR A 241 10.37 -1.82 4.59
C TYR A 241 9.94 -0.37 4.83
N SER A 242 9.22 0.22 3.87
CA SER A 242 8.80 1.62 3.96
C SER A 242 7.97 1.92 5.22
N ALA A 243 7.04 1.03 5.60
CA ALA A 243 6.25 1.19 6.82
C ALA A 243 7.11 1.14 8.10
N ASP A 244 8.19 0.36 8.08
CA ASP A 244 9.11 0.22 9.22
C ASP A 244 9.92 1.49 9.48
N MET A 245 10.06 2.39 8.50
CA MET A 245 10.67 3.72 8.67
C MET A 245 9.80 4.66 9.54
N PHE A 246 8.56 4.25 9.82
CA PHE A 246 7.61 4.97 10.66
C PHE A 246 7.12 4.15 11.86
N ARG A 247 7.81 3.03 12.15
CA ARG A 247 7.50 2.15 13.27
C ARG A 247 8.39 2.47 14.47
N TYR A 248 7.79 3.05 15.50
CA TYR A 248 8.50 3.49 16.70
C TYR A 248 8.02 2.74 17.94
N SER A 249 8.92 2.46 18.89
CA SER A 249 8.58 1.99 20.23
C SER A 249 8.78 3.07 21.31
N ALA A 250 9.48 4.15 20.97
CA ALA A 250 9.64 5.34 21.81
C ALA A 250 10.04 6.56 20.94
N PRO A 251 9.97 7.80 21.47
CA PRO A 251 10.50 8.97 20.80
C PRO A 251 11.98 8.80 20.40
N GLY A 252 12.26 8.91 19.11
CA GLY A 252 13.58 8.75 18.51
C GLY A 252 14.06 7.31 18.33
N GLN A 253 13.22 6.31 18.59
CA GLN A 253 13.60 4.90 18.50
C GLN A 253 12.77 4.15 17.46
N LEU A 254 13.35 3.94 16.27
CA LEU A 254 12.82 2.95 15.34
C LEU A 254 12.98 1.55 15.94
N ASP A 255 11.99 0.70 15.72
CA ASP A 255 11.95 -0.63 16.32
C ASP A 255 11.34 -1.67 15.38
N TRP A 256 12.20 -2.56 14.88
CA TRP A 256 11.85 -3.68 14.01
C TRP A 256 11.98 -5.02 14.76
N THR A 257 11.85 -5.00 16.08
CA THR A 257 11.84 -6.22 16.88
C THR A 257 10.46 -6.87 16.89
N VAL A 258 10.47 -8.19 17.10
CA VAL A 258 9.26 -8.99 17.28
C VAL A 258 8.82 -8.91 18.75
N GLY A 259 7.52 -8.79 19.00
CA GLY A 259 6.93 -8.77 20.35
C GLY A 259 7.01 -7.44 21.10
N THR A 260 7.72 -6.42 20.59
CA THR A 260 7.76 -5.09 21.20
C THR A 260 6.59 -4.24 20.75
N GLU A 261 5.81 -3.71 21.71
CA GLU A 261 4.75 -2.74 21.44
C GLU A 261 5.30 -1.57 20.61
N SER A 262 4.79 -1.44 19.39
CA SER A 262 5.26 -0.47 18.40
C SER A 262 4.06 0.22 17.76
N TYR A 263 4.27 1.45 17.30
CA TYR A 263 3.23 2.28 16.73
C TYR A 263 3.71 3.08 15.52
N PHE A 264 2.75 3.46 14.69
CA PHE A 264 2.93 4.39 13.60
C PHE A 264 3.10 5.82 14.12
N SER A 265 4.16 6.49 13.69
CA SER A 265 4.45 7.87 14.02
C SER A 265 5.17 8.59 12.88
N ILE A 266 4.76 9.84 12.62
CA ILE A 266 5.35 10.72 11.59
C ILE A 266 6.21 11.83 12.19
N ASP A 267 6.30 11.93 13.52
CA ASP A 267 7.00 12.99 14.25
C ASP A 267 8.16 12.42 15.09
N GLY A 268 8.83 11.40 14.54
CA GLY A 268 10.00 10.78 15.16
C GLY A 268 9.65 10.01 16.44
N GLY A 269 8.46 9.41 16.50
CA GLY A 269 8.01 8.62 17.63
C GLY A 269 7.39 9.43 18.78
N VAL A 270 7.16 10.75 18.62
CA VAL A 270 6.59 11.58 19.70
C VAL A 270 5.09 11.29 19.89
N THR A 271 4.35 11.15 18.79
CA THR A 271 2.92 10.87 18.78
C THR A 271 2.65 9.48 18.25
N ASN A 272 1.83 8.71 18.97
CA ASN A 272 1.28 7.44 18.51
C ASN A 272 -0.01 7.71 17.73
N LEU A 273 0.00 7.42 16.42
CA LEU A 273 -1.16 7.55 15.54
C LEU A 273 -1.99 6.25 15.48
N GLY A 274 -1.34 5.09 15.62
CA GLY A 274 -1.98 3.79 15.63
C GLY A 274 -0.98 2.68 15.97
N ASN A 275 -1.44 1.66 16.69
CA ASN A 275 -0.58 0.55 17.11
C ASN A 275 -0.47 -0.50 16.00
N PHE A 276 0.73 -1.05 15.81
CA PHE A 276 0.96 -2.20 14.94
C PHE A 276 0.79 -3.51 15.71
N SER A 277 0.48 -4.58 14.98
CA SER A 277 0.68 -5.94 15.47
C SER A 277 2.19 -6.22 15.61
N THR A 278 2.54 -7.20 16.46
CA THR A 278 3.93 -7.37 16.92
C THR A 278 4.57 -8.70 16.52
N GLY A 279 3.83 -9.61 15.88
CA GLY A 279 4.36 -10.85 15.34
C GLY A 279 3.39 -12.03 15.50
N SER A 280 3.30 -12.85 14.46
CA SER A 280 2.35 -13.96 14.36
C SER A 280 2.70 -15.15 15.26
N GLN A 281 3.99 -15.44 15.44
CA GLN A 281 4.48 -16.62 16.17
C GLN A 281 5.07 -16.24 17.52
N ASN A 282 5.89 -15.18 17.56
CA ASN A 282 6.65 -14.78 18.74
C ASN A 282 6.22 -13.39 19.27
N GLY A 283 5.11 -12.85 18.77
CA GLY A 283 4.53 -11.57 19.21
C GLY A 283 3.13 -11.72 19.80
N ASP A 284 2.19 -10.90 19.33
CA ASP A 284 0.81 -10.88 19.78
C ASP A 284 -0.14 -11.84 19.04
N GLY A 285 0.41 -12.68 18.16
CA GLY A 285 -0.36 -13.66 17.40
C GLY A 285 -0.83 -13.16 16.03
N TRP A 286 -0.46 -11.93 15.64
CA TRP A 286 -0.81 -11.34 14.36
C TRP A 286 0.42 -10.81 13.62
N GLN A 287 0.42 -10.92 12.29
CA GLN A 287 1.50 -10.42 11.44
C GLN A 287 1.67 -8.91 11.63
N ALA A 288 2.92 -8.46 11.77
CA ALA A 288 3.28 -7.08 12.02
C ALA A 288 3.01 -6.14 10.83
N SER A 289 2.82 -6.69 9.63
CA SER A 289 2.19 -6.01 8.49
C SER A 289 0.70 -5.70 8.69
N HIS A 290 0.23 -5.54 9.92
CA HIS A 290 -1.14 -5.16 10.25
C HIS A 290 -1.19 -4.14 11.38
N TRP A 291 -2.30 -3.40 11.46
CA TRP A 291 -2.70 -2.74 12.69
C TRP A 291 -2.90 -3.76 13.81
N LYS A 292 -2.79 -3.29 15.06
CA LYS A 292 -3.13 -4.05 16.27
C LYS A 292 -4.60 -4.47 16.23
N GLU A 293 -4.90 -5.68 16.67
CA GLU A 293 -6.26 -6.18 16.82
C GLU A 293 -7.08 -5.32 17.81
N PRO A 294 -8.40 -5.21 17.62
CA PRO A 294 -9.24 -4.45 18.54
C PRO A 294 -9.42 -5.16 19.88
N ASP A 295 -9.57 -4.38 20.95
CA ASP A 295 -9.89 -4.87 22.30
C ASP A 295 -11.16 -5.73 22.36
N VAL A 296 -12.12 -5.42 21.48
CA VAL A 296 -13.37 -6.16 21.33
C VAL A 296 -13.44 -6.67 19.90
N ALA A 297 -13.34 -7.99 19.76
CA ALA A 297 -13.31 -8.65 18.46
C ALA A 297 -14.45 -8.21 17.55
N CYS A 298 -14.14 -8.00 16.28
CA CYS A 298 -15.09 -7.59 15.24
C CYS A 298 -15.77 -6.23 15.47
N THR A 299 -15.17 -5.35 16.29
CA THR A 299 -15.64 -3.99 16.50
C THR A 299 -14.45 -3.04 16.58
N ASN A 300 -14.64 -1.77 16.22
CA ASN A 300 -13.64 -0.71 16.43
C ASN A 300 -12.23 -1.02 15.89
N PHE A 301 -12.13 -1.64 14.71
CA PHE A 301 -10.85 -1.78 14.01
C PHE A 301 -10.22 -0.39 13.76
N GLN A 302 -8.89 -0.32 13.87
CA GLN A 302 -8.12 0.93 13.64
C GLN A 302 -8.14 1.37 12.17
N GLY A 303 -8.29 0.42 11.25
CA GLY A 303 -8.32 0.62 9.80
C GLY A 303 -8.54 -0.71 9.09
N ILE A 304 -8.61 -0.68 7.75
CA ILE A 304 -8.82 -1.87 6.92
C ILE A 304 -7.62 -2.81 6.93
N MET A 305 -6.43 -2.33 7.30
CA MET A 305 -5.24 -3.18 7.43
C MET A 305 -5.24 -3.92 8.79
N ASN A 306 -6.41 -4.33 9.26
CA ASN A 306 -6.63 -5.13 10.46
C ASN A 306 -6.24 -6.60 10.25
N PRO A 307 -5.80 -7.32 11.31
CA PRO A 307 -5.18 -8.63 11.15
C PRO A 307 -6.18 -9.78 10.87
N TYR A 308 -7.48 -9.51 10.92
CA TYR A 308 -8.52 -10.46 10.54
C TYR A 308 -9.80 -9.74 10.15
N ILE A 309 -10.50 -10.29 9.14
CA ILE A 309 -11.82 -9.84 8.71
C ILE A 309 -12.91 -10.72 9.32
N CYS A 310 -13.99 -10.10 9.78
CA CYS A 310 -15.05 -10.79 10.50
C CYS A 310 -16.18 -11.25 9.60
N ASN A 311 -16.67 -12.45 9.88
CA ASN A 311 -17.85 -12.99 9.22
C ASN A 311 -19.09 -12.13 9.50
N GLY A 312 -19.87 -11.80 8.46
CA GLY A 312 -21.10 -11.02 8.62
C GLY A 312 -20.89 -9.57 9.02
N VAL A 313 -19.67 -9.04 8.92
CA VAL A 313 -19.31 -7.67 9.27
C VAL A 313 -18.73 -6.97 8.05
N GLU A 314 -19.19 -5.75 7.81
CA GLU A 314 -18.69 -4.87 6.76
C GLU A 314 -17.37 -4.21 7.18
N ASP A 315 -16.42 -4.11 6.25
CA ASP A 315 -15.14 -3.43 6.48
C ASP A 315 -15.14 -1.97 5.99
N SER A 316 -14.11 -1.22 6.39
CA SER A 316 -13.96 0.18 6.05
C SER A 316 -12.50 0.60 6.01
N VAL A 317 -12.14 1.48 5.08
CA VAL A 317 -10.85 2.19 5.13
C VAL A 317 -10.97 3.43 5.99
N LYS A 318 -9.99 3.68 6.84
CA LYS A 318 -9.99 4.81 7.79
C LYS A 318 -8.86 5.79 7.52
N ALA A 319 -8.95 6.96 8.15
CA ALA A 319 -7.92 8.00 8.09
C ALA A 319 -6.53 7.45 8.44
N LEU A 320 -6.43 6.52 9.40
CA LEU A 320 -5.17 5.92 9.82
C LEU A 320 -4.49 5.12 8.68
N ASP A 321 -5.26 4.35 7.91
CA ASP A 321 -4.73 3.60 6.76
C ASP A 321 -4.10 4.57 5.76
N LEU A 322 -4.85 5.60 5.37
CA LEU A 322 -4.41 6.60 4.40
C LEU A 322 -3.22 7.43 4.91
N ALA A 323 -3.15 7.70 6.21
CA ALA A 323 -2.03 8.40 6.82
C ALA A 323 -0.71 7.60 6.71
N LEU A 324 -0.76 6.27 6.88
CA LEU A 324 0.41 5.42 6.67
C LEU A 324 0.79 5.38 5.19
N PHE A 325 -0.17 5.20 4.28
CA PHE A 325 0.11 5.19 2.85
C PHE A 325 0.75 6.51 2.38
N ASP A 326 0.25 7.65 2.88
CA ASP A 326 0.85 8.98 2.64
C ASP A 326 2.28 9.04 3.14
N ALA A 327 2.53 8.64 4.40
CA ALA A 327 3.87 8.63 4.99
C ALA A 327 4.90 7.81 4.17
N ILE A 328 4.47 6.69 3.55
CA ILE A 328 5.36 5.83 2.76
C ILE A 328 5.47 6.23 1.29
N GLY A 329 4.79 7.30 0.84
CA GLY A 329 4.95 7.90 -0.49
C GLY A 329 3.70 7.99 -1.37
N TRP A 330 2.54 7.53 -0.91
CA TRP A 330 1.29 7.64 -1.66
C TRP A 330 0.53 8.93 -1.34
N ASN A 331 0.62 9.93 -2.21
CA ASN A 331 -0.03 11.22 -2.03
C ASN A 331 -1.55 11.12 -2.10
N VAL A 332 -2.23 11.43 -1.00
CA VAL A 332 -3.70 11.40 -0.88
C VAL A 332 -4.34 12.70 -1.41
N ASN A 333 -5.51 12.62 -2.04
CA ASN A 333 -6.20 13.77 -2.65
C ASN A 333 -6.91 14.72 -1.66
N PHE A 334 -6.70 14.55 -0.36
CA PHE A 334 -7.14 15.43 0.71
C PHE A 334 -6.16 15.40 1.89
N ASP A 335 -6.23 16.40 2.77
CA ASP A 335 -5.42 16.44 3.99
C ASP A 335 -5.98 15.46 5.04
N VAL A 336 -5.35 14.30 5.18
CA VAL A 336 -5.78 13.25 6.11
C VAL A 336 -5.70 13.69 7.58
N LEU A 337 -4.80 14.61 7.94
CA LEU A 337 -4.68 15.13 9.32
C LEU A 337 -5.86 16.04 9.70
N GLN A 338 -6.49 16.67 8.71
CA GLN A 338 -7.72 17.46 8.92
C GLN A 338 -9.00 16.63 8.83
N ASN A 339 -8.91 15.37 8.41
CA ASN A 339 -10.04 14.46 8.21
C ASN A 339 -9.85 13.17 9.02
N GLY A 340 -9.53 13.30 10.30
CA GLY A 340 -9.26 12.16 11.19
C GLY A 340 -10.47 11.26 11.46
N ASP A 341 -11.68 11.70 11.12
CA ASP A 341 -12.93 10.93 11.15
C ASP A 341 -13.28 10.28 9.81
N TYR A 342 -12.38 10.31 8.82
CA TYR A 342 -12.57 9.61 7.56
C TYR A 342 -12.77 8.11 7.80
N GLU A 343 -13.90 7.61 7.29
CA GLU A 343 -14.27 6.20 7.25
C GLU A 343 -15.03 5.95 5.94
N TYR A 344 -14.50 5.07 5.09
CA TYR A 344 -15.09 4.74 3.80
C TYR A 344 -15.46 3.26 3.76
N LEU A 345 -16.76 3.02 3.88
CA LEU A 345 -17.36 1.69 3.94
C LEU A 345 -17.34 1.00 2.57
N THR A 346 -17.19 -0.33 2.54
CA THR A 346 -17.22 -1.11 1.30
C THR A 346 -18.58 -1.05 0.58
N SER A 347 -19.71 -0.90 1.31
CA SER A 347 -21.02 -0.57 0.74
C SER A 347 -21.02 0.75 -0.01
N THR A 348 -20.31 1.75 0.52
CA THR A 348 -20.15 3.05 -0.12
C THR A 348 -19.30 2.92 -1.38
N MET A 349 -18.17 2.21 -1.32
CA MET A 349 -17.34 1.90 -2.50
C MET A 349 -18.18 1.23 -3.61
N ARG A 350 -18.95 0.21 -3.22
CA ARG A 350 -19.80 -0.53 -4.15
C ARG A 350 -20.93 0.32 -4.73
N GLY A 351 -21.47 1.25 -3.94
CA GLY A 351 -22.56 2.15 -4.31
C GLY A 351 -22.15 3.31 -5.22
N THR A 352 -20.91 3.80 -5.08
CA THR A 352 -20.35 4.88 -5.91
C THR A 352 -19.62 4.38 -7.16
N PHE A 353 -19.30 3.08 -7.22
CA PHE A 353 -18.65 2.47 -8.37
C PHE A 353 -19.44 2.64 -9.67
N VAL A 354 -18.80 3.26 -10.65
CA VAL A 354 -19.29 3.37 -12.03
C VAL A 354 -18.38 2.53 -12.92
N PRO A 355 -18.88 1.45 -13.55
CA PRO A 355 -18.08 0.66 -14.47
C PRO A 355 -17.56 1.53 -15.61
N GLU A 356 -16.30 1.32 -16.01
CA GLU A 356 -15.79 1.99 -17.20
C GLU A 356 -16.69 1.65 -18.40
N PRO A 357 -17.12 2.65 -19.18
CA PRO A 357 -18.00 2.40 -20.30
C PRO A 357 -17.26 1.48 -21.28
N SER A 358 -17.85 0.31 -21.55
CA SER A 358 -17.25 -0.62 -22.52
C SER A 358 -16.96 0.11 -23.84
N THR A 359 -15.88 -0.26 -24.52
CA THR A 359 -15.51 0.31 -25.83
C THR A 359 -16.70 0.35 -26.80
N TRP A 360 -17.63 -0.61 -26.66
CA TRP A 360 -18.91 -0.66 -27.37
C TRP A 360 -19.90 0.45 -26.99
N ALA A 361 -20.04 0.78 -25.71
CA ALA A 361 -20.89 1.89 -25.26
C ALA A 361 -20.38 3.25 -25.75
N LEU A 362 -19.06 3.46 -25.71
CA LEU A 362 -18.41 4.65 -26.26
C LEU A 362 -18.54 4.72 -27.80
N MET A 363 -18.36 3.58 -28.48
CA MET A 363 -18.50 3.48 -29.93
C MET A 363 -19.95 3.68 -30.41
N ILE A 364 -20.95 3.12 -29.70
CA ILE A 364 -22.37 3.30 -30.01
C ILE A 364 -22.79 4.76 -29.77
N MET A 365 -22.33 5.39 -28.68
CA MET A 365 -22.53 6.83 -28.48
C MET A 365 -21.87 7.65 -29.61
N GLY A 366 -20.63 7.33 -29.97
CA GLY A 366 -19.91 8.00 -31.06
C GLY A 366 -20.62 7.89 -32.41
N PHE A 367 -21.07 6.70 -32.79
CA PHE A 367 -21.83 6.50 -34.04
C PHE A 367 -23.25 7.08 -33.97
N GLY A 368 -23.90 7.07 -32.80
CA GLY A 368 -25.21 7.70 -32.59
C GLY A 368 -25.15 9.22 -32.78
N MET A 369 -24.12 9.88 -32.24
CA MET A 369 -23.90 11.32 -32.41
C MET A 369 -23.57 11.68 -33.86
N MET A 370 -22.69 10.93 -34.53
CA MET A 370 -22.40 11.15 -35.95
C MET A 370 -23.62 10.88 -36.86
N GLY A 371 -24.39 9.82 -36.59
CA GLY A 371 -25.62 9.51 -37.33
C GLY A 371 -26.70 10.58 -37.17
N GLY A 372 -26.84 11.16 -35.98
CA GLY A 372 -27.74 12.29 -35.70
C GLY A 372 -27.34 13.57 -36.45
N MET A 373 -26.03 13.86 -36.53
CA MET A 373 -25.51 15.01 -37.28
C MET A 373 -25.67 14.84 -38.80
N VAL A 374 -25.49 13.61 -39.34
CA VAL A 374 -25.74 13.31 -40.76
C VAL A 374 -27.23 13.41 -41.10
N ARG A 375 -28.13 12.99 -40.20
CA ARG A 375 -29.58 13.07 -40.42
C ARG A 375 -30.13 14.50 -40.39
N ARG A 376 -29.51 15.43 -39.64
CA ARG A 376 -29.86 16.86 -39.65
C ARG A 376 -29.46 17.61 -40.92
N ARG A 377 -28.64 17.01 -41.81
CA ARG A 377 -28.18 17.62 -43.06
C ARG A 377 -28.99 17.24 -44.31
N ARG A 378 -30.19 16.65 -44.17
CA ARG A 378 -31.09 16.47 -45.33
C ARG A 378 -31.88 17.77 -45.55
N PRO A 379 -31.65 18.52 -46.65
CA PRO A 379 -32.51 19.65 -46.98
C PRO A 379 -33.89 19.12 -47.38
N ALA A 380 -34.93 19.71 -46.81
CA ALA A 380 -36.29 19.54 -47.28
C ALA A 380 -36.38 20.07 -48.71
N LEU A 381 -36.41 19.18 -49.69
CA LEU A 381 -36.84 19.53 -51.05
C LEU A 381 -38.37 19.61 -51.02
N ALA A 382 -38.86 20.84 -50.96
CA ALA A 382 -40.24 21.20 -51.20
C ALA A 382 -40.63 20.90 -52.66
N ARG A 383 -41.92 20.60 -52.84
CA ARG A 383 -42.59 20.24 -54.09
C ARG A 383 -42.47 21.29 -55.19
#